data_AF-A0A1Q7EEH4-F1
#
_entry.id   AF-A0A1Q7EEH4-F1
#
_cell.length_a   1.000
_cell.length_b   1.000
_cell.length_c   1.000
_cell.angle_alpha   90.00
_cell.angle_beta   90.00
_cell.angle_gamma   90.00
#
_symmetry.space_group_name_H-M   'P 1'
#
loop_
_entity.id
_entity.type
_entity.pdbx_description
1 polymer ?
#
loop_
_entity_poly.entity_id
_entity_poly.type
_entity_poly.pdbx_seq_one_letter_code
_entity_poly.pdbx_strand_id
1 'polypeptide(L)'
;MACTHHLEASRVHDEWNNALPPRLEIDPGDTVVFDTRDAADGYDTPASTHADVAARGPFRGHPLTGPVRVRGARPGDALAFLPESVFV
;
A
#
# COMPACT_ATOMS: atom_id res chain seq x y z
N MET A 1 0.32 -3.87 -24.77
CA MET A 1 1.69 -3.57 -24.31
C MET A 1 1.61 -3.33 -22.82
N ALA A 2 2.65 -3.68 -22.06
CA ALA A 2 2.67 -3.38 -20.64
C ALA A 2 2.60 -1.86 -20.41
N CYS A 3 1.81 -1.45 -19.44
CA CYS A 3 1.64 -0.07 -19.03
C CYS A 3 2.24 0.16 -17.64
N THR A 4 2.73 1.38 -17.40
CA THR A 4 3.12 1.83 -16.07
C THR A 4 2.00 2.66 -15.46
N HIS A 5 1.59 2.29 -14.25
CA HIS A 5 0.56 2.97 -13.46
C HIS A 5 1.18 3.61 -12.23
N HIS A 6 0.61 4.72 -11.76
CA HIS A 6 0.99 5.37 -10.51
C HIS A 6 -0.18 5.30 -9.54
N LEU A 7 0.07 4.83 -8.31
CA LEU A 7 -0.93 4.76 -7.27
C LEU A 7 -0.46 5.56 -6.04
N GLU A 8 -1.08 6.73 -5.86
CA GLU A 8 -0.76 7.67 -4.80
C GLU A 8 -1.25 7.22 -3.41
N ALA A 9 -0.57 7.71 -2.38
CA ALA A 9 -0.87 7.47 -0.97
C ALA A 9 -1.91 8.44 -0.37
N SER A 10 -2.64 9.22 -1.18
CA SER A 10 -3.66 10.17 -0.71
C SER A 10 -4.82 9.49 0.02
N ARG A 11 -5.10 8.22 -0.33
CA ARG A 11 -6.11 7.36 0.28
C ARG A 11 -5.47 6.03 0.67
N VAL A 12 -5.77 5.53 1.86
CA VAL A 12 -5.20 4.29 2.40
C VAL A 12 -6.29 3.49 3.10
N HIS A 13 -6.03 2.20 3.34
CA HIS A 13 -6.87 1.36 4.21
C HIS A 13 -5.99 0.61 5.21
N ASP A 14 -6.56 0.18 6.33
CA ASP A 14 -5.87 -0.52 7.42
C ASP A 14 -6.42 -1.95 7.65
N GLU A 15 -7.24 -2.44 6.71
CA GLU A 15 -7.90 -3.74 6.80
C GLU A 15 -7.56 -4.67 5.62
N TRP A 16 -7.53 -5.99 5.91
CA TRP A 16 -7.55 -7.03 4.89
C TRP A 16 -8.99 -7.50 4.65
N ASN A 17 -9.68 -6.84 3.72
CA ASN A 17 -11.10 -7.06 3.47
C ASN A 17 -11.38 -7.11 1.95
N ASN A 18 -11.89 -8.25 1.48
CA ASN A 18 -12.17 -8.47 0.05
C ASN A 18 -13.40 -7.70 -0.47
N ALA A 19 -14.19 -7.09 0.41
CA ALA A 19 -15.30 -6.21 0.03
C ALA A 19 -14.84 -4.79 -0.34
N LEU A 20 -13.57 -4.44 -0.07
CA LEU A 20 -13.02 -3.14 -0.46
C LEU A 20 -12.98 -3.00 -1.99
N PRO A 21 -13.48 -1.90 -2.58
CA PRO A 21 -13.38 -1.70 -4.02
C PRO A 21 -11.91 -1.49 -4.42
N PRO A 22 -11.48 -2.03 -5.57
CA PRO A 22 -10.12 -1.80 -6.05
C PRO A 22 -9.91 -0.31 -6.36
N ARG A 23 -8.76 0.23 -5.95
CA ARG A 23 -8.35 1.61 -6.33
C ARG A 23 -7.74 1.66 -7.74
N LEU A 24 -7.22 0.52 -8.20
CA LEU A 24 -6.60 0.37 -9.51
C LEU A 24 -6.91 -1.03 -10.05
N GLU A 25 -7.18 -1.13 -11.34
CA GLU A 25 -7.28 -2.41 -12.06
C GLU A 25 -6.22 -2.43 -13.17
N ILE A 26 -5.36 -3.45 -13.18
CA ILE A 26 -4.24 -3.61 -14.11
C ILE A 26 -4.35 -4.91 -14.90
N ASP A 27 -3.64 -4.98 -16.02
CA ASP A 27 -3.46 -6.22 -16.76
C ASP A 27 -2.17 -6.94 -16.29
N PRO A 28 -2.12 -8.29 -16.34
CA PRO A 28 -0.87 -9.02 -16.06
C PRO A 28 0.30 -8.52 -16.91
N GLY A 29 1.42 -8.22 -16.26
CA GLY A 29 2.63 -7.70 -16.90
C GLY A 29 2.77 -6.17 -16.84
N ASP A 30 1.76 -5.45 -16.34
CA ASP A 30 1.89 -4.03 -16.02
C ASP A 30 2.80 -3.77 -14.82
N THR A 31 3.40 -2.57 -14.78
CA THR A 31 4.17 -2.07 -13.63
C THR A 31 3.33 -1.07 -12.85
N VAL A 32 3.37 -1.15 -11.51
CA VAL A 32 2.72 -0.17 -10.64
C VAL A 32 3.78 0.49 -9.74
N VAL A 33 3.85 1.81 -9.82
CA VAL A 33 4.63 2.65 -8.91
C VAL A 33 3.71 3.07 -7.77
N PHE A 34 4.04 2.64 -6.55
CA PHE A 34 3.27 2.96 -5.36
C PHE A 34 3.94 4.09 -4.60
N ASP A 35 3.19 5.14 -4.31
CA ASP A 35 3.50 5.98 -3.17
C ASP A 35 2.98 5.28 -1.91
N THR A 36 3.79 5.25 -0.86
CA THR A 36 3.42 4.62 0.41
C THR A 36 3.70 5.57 1.56
N ARG A 37 2.92 5.46 2.64
CA ARG A 37 3.21 6.16 3.88
C ARG A 37 3.99 5.23 4.80
N ASP A 38 4.70 5.80 5.75
CA ASP A 38 5.40 5.03 6.76
C ASP A 38 4.41 4.23 7.63
N ALA A 39 4.93 3.24 8.35
CA ALA A 39 4.12 2.36 9.19
C ALA A 39 3.35 3.10 10.28
N ALA A 40 3.74 4.32 10.64
CA ALA A 40 3.07 5.12 11.62
C ALA A 40 2.06 6.12 11.04
N ASP A 41 1.82 6.09 9.73
CA ASP A 41 0.93 7.02 9.03
C ASP A 41 1.29 8.49 9.32
N GLY A 42 2.58 8.81 9.38
CA GLY A 42 3.09 10.14 9.68
C GLY A 42 3.02 10.57 11.14
N TYR A 43 2.65 9.67 12.06
CA TYR A 43 2.64 9.98 13.50
C TYR A 43 4.04 10.26 14.05
N ASP A 44 5.03 9.46 13.64
CA ASP A 44 6.40 9.60 14.07
C ASP A 44 7.17 10.55 13.14
N THR A 45 7.88 11.51 13.71
CA THR A 45 8.70 12.48 12.98
C THR A 45 10.14 12.43 13.48
N PRO A 46 11.12 13.01 12.76
CA PRO A 46 12.50 13.10 13.26
C PRO A 46 12.65 13.84 14.59
N ALA A 47 11.65 14.64 14.99
CA ALA A 47 11.63 15.35 16.27
C ALA A 47 10.94 14.55 17.39
N SER A 48 10.30 13.42 17.08
CA SER A 48 9.59 12.61 18.06
C SER A 48 10.54 12.06 19.13
N THR A 49 10.05 12.05 20.37
CA THR A 49 10.77 11.56 21.54
C THR A 49 10.19 10.24 22.04
N HIS A 50 10.86 9.62 23.00
CA HIS A 50 10.33 8.45 23.71
C HIS A 50 8.94 8.72 24.32
N ALA A 51 8.70 9.92 24.83
CA ALA A 51 7.43 10.27 25.45
C ALA A 51 6.28 10.30 24.43
N ASP A 52 6.53 10.77 23.21
CA ASP A 52 5.53 10.80 22.13
C ASP A 52 5.11 9.39 21.73
N VAL A 53 6.08 8.49 21.56
CA VAL A 53 5.82 7.08 21.25
C VAL A 53 5.03 6.40 22.37
N ALA A 54 5.36 6.69 23.63
CA ALA A 54 4.64 6.16 24.79
C ALA A 54 3.20 6.70 24.91
N ALA A 55 2.94 7.91 24.42
CA ALA A 55 1.64 8.58 24.48
C ALA A 55 0.69 8.20 23.34
N ARG A 56 1.16 7.48 22.32
CA ARG A 56 0.47 7.15 21.07
C ARG A 56 -0.90 6.47 21.21
N GLY A 57 -1.17 5.80 22.33
CA GLY A 57 -2.40 5.02 22.51
C GLY A 57 -2.45 3.79 21.59
N PRO A 58 -3.64 3.23 21.28
CA PRO A 58 -3.77 2.09 20.38
C PRO A 58 -3.17 2.38 19.01
N PHE A 59 -2.20 1.56 18.60
CA PHE A 59 -1.54 1.71 17.31
C PHE A 59 -2.51 1.41 16.16
N ARG A 60 -2.93 2.45 15.45
CA ARG A 60 -3.39 2.33 14.06
C ARG A 60 -2.23 2.77 13.17
N GLY A 61 -1.78 1.87 12.33
CA GLY A 61 -0.66 2.08 11.43
C GLY A 61 -0.66 1.02 10.34
N HIS A 62 0.43 0.95 9.59
CA HIS A 62 0.53 0.21 8.32
C HIS A 62 -0.58 0.61 7.33
N PRO A 63 -0.74 1.92 7.03
CA PRO A 63 -1.68 2.37 6.00
C PRO A 63 -1.30 1.76 4.64
N LEU A 64 -2.19 0.94 4.08
CA LEU A 64 -1.95 0.22 2.83
C LEU A 64 -2.44 1.03 1.62
N THR A 65 -1.56 1.19 0.63
CA THR A 65 -1.89 1.78 -0.67
C THR A 65 -2.47 0.68 -1.59
N GLY A 66 -3.79 0.65 -1.74
CA GLY A 66 -4.49 -0.37 -2.53
C GLY A 66 -5.99 -0.37 -2.25
N PRO A 67 -6.72 -1.46 -2.58
CA PRO A 67 -6.25 -2.68 -3.24
C PRO A 67 -6.03 -2.51 -4.75
N VAL A 68 -5.14 -3.32 -5.34
CA VAL A 68 -4.97 -3.43 -6.79
C VAL A 68 -5.61 -4.72 -7.28
N ARG A 69 -6.49 -4.61 -8.29
CA ARG A 69 -7.09 -5.75 -8.97
C ARG A 69 -6.27 -6.13 -10.19
N VAL A 70 -5.90 -7.40 -10.31
CA VAL A 70 -5.27 -7.94 -11.52
C VAL A 70 -6.35 -8.58 -12.38
N ARG A 71 -6.51 -8.12 -13.62
CA ARG A 71 -7.54 -8.63 -14.55
C ARG A 71 -7.32 -10.12 -14.80
N GLY A 72 -8.39 -10.89 -14.63
CA GLY A 72 -8.40 -12.33 -14.90
C GLY A 72 -7.92 -13.21 -13.75
N ALA A 73 -7.32 -12.67 -12.69
CA ALA A 73 -6.92 -13.44 -11.50
C ALA A 73 -8.14 -14.04 -10.77
N ARG A 74 -8.02 -15.28 -10.30
CA ARG A 74 -9.07 -16.07 -9.65
C ARG A 74 -8.55 -16.74 -8.37
N PRO A 75 -9.45 -17.15 -7.44
CA PRO A 75 -9.05 -17.96 -6.29
C PRO A 75 -8.31 -19.23 -6.72
N GLY A 76 -7.15 -19.46 -6.12
CA GLY A 76 -6.25 -20.57 -6.47
C GLY A 76 -5.08 -20.16 -7.37
N ASP A 77 -5.15 -19.01 -8.03
CA ASP A 77 -4.02 -18.45 -8.77
C ASP A 77 -2.97 -17.89 -7.81
N ALA A 78 -1.71 -17.87 -8.26
CA ALA A 78 -0.63 -17.16 -7.58
C ALA A 78 -0.39 -15.80 -8.25
N LEU A 79 -0.21 -14.75 -7.44
CA LEU A 79 0.29 -13.47 -7.92
C LEU A 79 1.81 -13.45 -7.77
N ALA A 80 2.51 -13.30 -8.89
CA ALA A 80 3.94 -13.05 -8.91
C ALA A 80 4.19 -11.55 -9.13
N PHE A 81 5.15 -10.99 -8.39
CA PHE A 81 5.63 -9.63 -8.59
C PHE A 81 7.15 -9.63 -8.55
N LEU A 82 7.76 -8.72 -9.30
CA LEU A 82 9.20 -8.48 -9.29
C LEU A 82 9.43 -7.04 -8.80
N PRO A 83 10.08 -6.83 -7.65
CA PRO A 83 10.44 -5.49 -7.23
C PRO A 83 11.53 -4.94 -8.16
N GLU A 84 11.26 -3.80 -8.80
CA GLU A 84 12.24 -3.12 -9.64
C GLU A 84 13.13 -2.17 -8.83
N SER A 85 12.52 -1.37 -7.95
CA SER A 85 13.22 -0.39 -7.12
C SER A 85 12.39 -0.01 -5.89
N VAL A 86 13.06 0.50 -4.86
CA VAL A 86 12.45 1.10 -3.68
C VAL A 86 13.21 2.39 -3.38
N PHE A 87 12.48 3.48 -3.17
CA PHE A 87 13.02 4.78 -2.80
C PHE A 87 12.48 5.14 -1.41
N VAL A 88 13.33 5.72 -0.56
CA VAL A 88 13.02 6.17 0.81
C VAL A 88 13.44 7.62 1.00
#